data_AF-A0AAU9RHH5-F1
#
_entry.id   AF-A0AAU9RHH5-F1
#
_cell.length_a   1.000
_cell.length_b   1.000
_cell.length_c   1.000
_cell.angle_alpha   90.00
_cell.angle_beta   90.00
_cell.angle_gamma   90.00
#
_symmetry.space_group_name_H-M   'P 1'
#
loop_
_entity.id
_entity.type
_entity.pdbx_description
1 polymer ?
#
loop_
_entity_poly.entity_id
_entity_poly.type
_entity_poly.pdbx_seq_one_letter_code
_entity_poly.pdbx_strand_id
1 'polypeptide(L)' 'MEHLIVVGLWCAHSEHNMRPSIRQAIKVLNFETPLPNLPATMPVSTYLSPLNARESTQSQT' A
#
# COMPACT_ATOMS: atom_id res chain seq x y z
N MET A 1 -6.88 13.06 15.19
CA MET A 1 -7.00 12.89 13.71
C MET A 1 -5.94 11.95 13.14
N GLU A 2 -4.71 11.96 13.66
CA GLU A 2 -3.61 11.12 13.15
C GLU A 2 -3.96 9.63 12.96
N HIS A 3 -4.67 9.01 13.90
CA HIS A 3 -5.07 7.60 13.78
C HIS A 3 -5.97 7.32 12.58
N LEU A 4 -6.90 8.22 12.26
CA LEU A 4 -7.76 8.09 11.08
C LEU A 4 -6.93 8.16 9.79
N ILE A 5 -5.96 9.07 9.74
CA ILE A 5 -5.09 9.26 8.57
C ILE A 5 -4.17 8.06 8.38
N VAL A 6 -3.51 7.60 9.45
CA VAL A 6 -2.60 6.45 9.41
C VAL A 6 -3.36 5.17 9.05
N VAL A 7 -4.51 4.91 9.67
CA VAL A 7 -5.35 3.75 9.34
C VAL A 7 -5.87 3.85 7.90
N GLY A 8 -6.30 5.03 7.45
CA GLY A 8 -6.72 5.25 6.07
C GLY A 8 -5.62 4.92 5.06
N LEU A 9 -4.40 5.38 5.31
CA LEU A 9 -3.24 5.08 4.46
C LEU A 9 -2.87 3.60 4.50
N TRP A 10 -2.93 2.97 5.68
CA TRP A 10 -2.66 1.54 5.85
C TRP A 10 -3.66 0.67 5.07
N CYS A 11 -4.95 1.05 5.09
CA CYS A 11 -6.01 0.42 4.32
C CYS A 11 -5.86 0.61 2.80
N ALA A 12 -5.26 1.73 2.36
CA ALA A 12 -5.08 2.07 0.95
C ALA A 12 -3.84 1.41 0.30
N HIS A 13 -3.13 0.52 1.01
CA HIS A 13 -1.93 -0.13 0.50
C HIS A 13 -2.16 -0.87 -0.84
N SER A 14 -1.20 -0.79 -1.77
CA SER A 14 -1.28 -1.43 -3.10
C SER A 14 -1.29 -2.96 -2.98
N GLU A 15 -0.39 -3.51 -2.15
CA GLU A 15 -0.37 -4.93 -1.83
C GLU A 15 -1.47 -5.29 -0.83
N HIS A 16 -2.37 -6.19 -1.24
CA HIS A 16 -3.50 -6.65 -0.41
C HIS A 16 -3.05 -7.30 0.90
N ASN A 17 -1.90 -8.00 0.90
CA ASN A 17 -1.36 -8.68 2.09
C ASN A 17 -0.89 -7.72 3.18
N MET A 18 -0.59 -6.46 2.82
CA MET A 18 -0.13 -5.44 3.76
C MET A 18 -1.30 -4.60 4.31
N ARG A 19 -2.52 -4.76 3.76
CA ARG A 19 -3.72 -4.11 4.28
C ARG A 19 -4.13 -4.76 5.60
N PRO A 20 -4.55 -3.98 6.60
CA PRO A 20 -5.06 -4.53 7.84
C PRO A 20 -6.41 -5.20 7.63
N SER A 21 -6.73 -6.19 8.45
CA SER A 21 -8.12 -6.63 8.60
C SER A 21 -8.97 -5.52 9.20
N ILE A 22 -10.28 -5.52 8.92
CA ILE A 22 -11.20 -4.54 9.51
C ILE A 22 -11.17 -4.56 11.05
N ARG A 23 -10.94 -5.73 11.65
CA ARG A 23 -10.80 -5.89 13.10
C ARG A 23 -9.56 -5.17 13.63
N GLN A 24 -8.42 -5.26 12.94
CA GLN A 24 -7.21 -4.55 13.32
C GLN A 24 -7.37 -3.03 13.17
N ALA A 25 -8.00 -2.59 12.08
CA ALA A 25 -8.27 -1.17 11.86
C ALA A 25 -9.13 -0.59 12.99
N ILE A 26 -10.22 -1.29 13.38
CA ILE A 26 -11.09 -0.86 14.49
C ILE A 26 -10.32 -0.78 15.82
N LYS A 27 -9.45 -1.73 16.13
CA LYS A 27 -8.65 -1.69 17.36
C LYS A 27 -7.72 -0.48 17.42
N VAL A 28 -7.08 -0.13 16.32
CA VAL A 28 -6.25 1.08 16.23
C VAL A 28 -7.14 2.34 16.36
N LEU A 29 -8.30 2.37 15.71
CA LEU A 29 -9.23 3.49 15.79
C LEU A 29 -9.84 3.69 17.18
N ASN A 30 -10.01 2.61 17.94
CA ASN A 30 -10.45 2.63 19.34
C ASN A 30 -9.30 2.88 20.33
N PHE A 31 -8.07 3.08 19.86
CA PHE A 31 -6.87 3.23 20.69
C PHE A 31 -6.55 2.02 21.57
N GLU A 32 -7.04 0.83 21.21
CA GLU A 32 -6.78 -0.43 21.92
C GLU A 32 -5.40 -1.02 21.56
N THR A 33 -4.83 -0.59 20.44
CA THR A 33 -3.53 -1.03 19.94
C THR A 33 -2.72 0.16 19.43
N PRO A 34 -1.38 0.12 19.49
CA PRO A 34 -0.54 1.20 18.97
C PRO A 34 -0.71 1.38 17.46
N LEU A 35 -0.33 2.56 16.98
CA LEU A 35 -0.28 2.87 15.55
C LEU A 35 0.69 1.92 14.83
N PRO A 36 0.34 1.47 13.62
CA PRO A 36 1.28 0.74 12.78
C PRO A 36 2.43 1.68 12.36
N ASN A 37 3.64 1.12 12.27
CA ASN A 37 4.78 1.83 11.67
C ASN A 37 4.62 1.86 10.16
N LEU A 38 4.01 2.93 9.64
CA LEU A 38 3.95 3.16 8.21
C LEU A 38 5.22 3.87 7.72
N PRO A 39 5.76 3.50 6.54
CA PRO A 39 6.86 4.25 5.94
C PRO A 39 6.41 5.68 5.63
N ALA A 40 7.26 6.65 5.96
CA ALA A 40 6.98 8.08 5.73
C ALA A 40 7.00 8.46 4.24
N THR A 41 7.69 7.67 3.42
CA THR A 41 7.71 7.81 1.97
C THR A 41 6.60 6.97 1.37
N MET A 42 5.71 7.59 0.57
CA MET A 42 4.81 6.85 -0.29
C MET A 42 5.64 5.94 -1.21
N PRO A 43 5.54 4.60 -1.08
CA PRO A 43 6.21 3.72 -2.02
C PRO A 43 5.65 4.01 -3.41
N VAL A 44 6.53 4.31 -4.36
CA VAL A 44 6.14 4.42 -5.77
C VAL A 44 5.48 3.09 -6.11
N SER A 45 4.22 3.14 -6.52
CA SER A 45 3.51 1.93 -6.88
C SER A 45 4.20 1.36 -8.11
N THR A 46 4.97 0.30 -7.93
CA THR A 46 5.56 -0.48 -9.01
C THR A 46 4.45 -1.34 -9.64
N TYR A 47 3.37 -0.70 -10.10
CA TYR A 47 2.56 -1.31 -11.14
C TYR A 47 3.47 -1.42 -12.35
N LEU A 48 4.09 -2.60 -12.50
CA LEU A 48 4.67 -3.03 -13.76
C LEU A 48 3.50 -3.09 -14.75
N SER A 49 3.20 -1.95 -15.36
CA SER A 49 2.30 -1.88 -16.50
C SER A 49 2.88 -2.82 -17.55
N PRO A 50 2.15 -3.85 -18.03
CA PRO A 50 2.65 -4.78 -19.04
C PRO A 50 2.94 -4.12 -20.41
N LEU A 51 2.83 -2.79 -20.50
CA LEU A 51 3.16 -1.98 -21.67
C LEU A 51 4.67 -1.89 -21.93
N ASN A 52 5.53 -1.98 -20.91
CA ASN A 52 6.99 -1.95 -21.14
C ASN A 52 7.57 -3.31 -21.58
N ALA A 53 6.78 -4.39 -21.54
CA ALA A 53 7.23 -5.72 -22.00
C ALA A 53 7.17 -5.90 -23.52
N ARG A 54 6.58 -4.94 -24.26
CA ARG A 54 6.31 -5.05 -25.71
C ARG A 54 7.24 -4.23 -26.60
N GLU A 55 8.15 -3.44 -26.01
CA GLU A 55 9.13 -2.64 -26.78
C GLU A 55 10.51 -3.30 -26.92
N SER A 56 10.73 -4.49 -26.34
CA SER A 56 12.01 -5.22 -26.48
C SER A 56 12.06 -6.22 -27.65
N THR A 57 11.07 -6.25 -28.54
CA THR A 57 11.04 -7.23 -29.66
C THR A 57 10.84 -6.60 -31.03
N GLN A 58 11.48 -5.46 -31.30
CA GLN A 58 11.62 -4.98 -32.68
C GLN A 58 12.98 -4.33 -32.92
N SER A 59 14.04 -5.09 -32.69
CA SER A 59 15.38 -4.80 -33.21
C SER A 59 16.20 -6.08 -33.17
N GLN A 60 15.97 -7.00 -34.11
CA GLN A 60 17.03 -7.80 -34.75
C GLN A 60 16.46 -8.76 -35.81
N THR A 61 16.85 -8.45 -37.05
CA THR A 61 16.95 -9.27 -38.28
C THR A 61 15.66 -9.66 -39.01
#